data_AF-A0A131XNS1-F1
#
_entry.id   AF-A0A131XNS1-F1
#
_cell.length_a   1.000
_cell.length_b   1.000
_cell.length_c   1.000
_cell.angle_alpha   90.00
_cell.angle_beta   90.00
_cell.angle_gamma   90.00
#
_symmetry.space_group_name_H-M   'P 1'
#
loop_
_entity.id
_entity.type
_entity.pdbx_description
1 polymer ?
#
loop_
_entity_poly.entity_id
_entity_poly.type
_entity_poly.pdbx_seq_one_letter_code
_entity_poly.pdbx_strand_id
1 'polypeptide(L)'
;MKAVFLSALLVVALVASSSAHHLELCKKTDDVLVTELECIKHHITPPVNVAFDDAVQQLGCPDRACAIRKMCATNDLEAAMSIYFSKEQISEIHDAATACDPDVQHGEGH
;
A
#
# COMPACT_ATOMS: atom_id res chain seq x y z
N MET A 1 24.91 -7.87 -39.01
CA MET A 1 25.16 -8.28 -37.60
C MET A 1 24.75 -7.12 -36.70
N LYS A 2 23.92 -7.41 -35.69
CA LYS A 2 23.66 -6.69 -34.42
C LYS A 2 23.54 -5.15 -34.40
N ALA A 3 22.38 -4.67 -33.94
CA ALA A 3 22.31 -3.79 -32.77
C ALA A 3 20.87 -3.80 -32.21
N VAL A 4 20.65 -4.56 -31.14
CA VAL A 4 19.44 -4.49 -30.30
C VAL A 4 19.71 -3.37 -29.30
N PHE A 5 19.10 -2.20 -29.49
CA PHE A 5 19.12 -1.14 -28.50
C PHE A 5 17.90 -1.29 -27.59
N LEU A 6 18.13 -2.03 -26.50
CA LEU A 6 17.36 -1.97 -25.26
C LEU A 6 17.55 -0.57 -24.64
N SER A 7 16.50 0.25 -24.61
CA SER A 7 16.36 1.47 -23.80
C SER A 7 14.96 2.03 -24.03
N ALA A 8 14.16 2.45 -23.07
CA ALA A 8 14.35 2.64 -21.64
C ALA A 8 12.98 2.45 -20.97
N LEU A 9 13.01 1.98 -19.73
CA LEU A 9 11.87 1.94 -18.82
C LEU A 9 11.22 3.33 -18.76
N LEU A 10 9.99 3.45 -19.29
CA LEU A 10 9.13 4.60 -19.08
C LEU A 10 8.61 4.53 -17.64
N VAL A 11 9.42 5.05 -16.71
CA VAL A 11 9.01 5.33 -15.33
C VAL A 11 8.08 6.54 -15.39
N VAL A 12 6.80 6.25 -15.62
CA VAL A 12 5.73 7.24 -15.57
C VAL A 12 5.45 7.52 -14.09
N ALA A 13 6.16 8.52 -13.55
CA ALA A 13 5.89 9.07 -12.24
C ALA A 13 4.59 9.90 -12.30
N LEU A 14 3.45 9.23 -12.11
CA LEU A 14 2.16 9.89 -11.93
C LEU A 14 1.96 10.16 -10.45
N VAL A 15 2.29 11.39 -10.05
CA VAL A 15 1.97 11.92 -8.74
C VAL A 15 0.48 12.28 -8.75
N ALA A 16 -0.38 11.29 -8.52
CA ALA A 16 -1.79 11.55 -8.23
C ALA A 16 -1.92 11.90 -6.75
N SER A 17 -2.77 12.87 -6.43
CA SER A 17 -3.13 13.24 -5.07
C SER A 17 -4.44 12.55 -4.72
N SER A 18 -4.40 11.60 -3.80
CA SER A 18 -5.56 10.98 -3.15
C SER A 18 -5.30 10.98 -1.64
N SER A 19 -6.34 10.73 -0.85
CA SER A 19 -6.45 10.90 0.61
C SER A 19 -5.13 10.75 1.36
N ALA A 20 -4.78 11.77 2.16
CA ALA A 20 -3.44 12.03 2.70
C ALA A 20 -2.65 10.74 3.02
N HIS A 21 -3.19 9.85 3.86
CA HIS A 21 -2.51 8.65 4.36
C HIS A 21 -2.40 7.46 3.37
N HIS A 22 -3.41 7.21 2.54
CA HIS A 22 -3.34 6.13 1.53
C HIS A 22 -2.35 6.45 0.42
N LEU A 23 -2.26 7.72 0.08
CA LEU A 23 -1.26 8.18 -0.86
C LEU A 23 0.16 8.13 -0.28
N GLU A 24 0.33 8.20 1.04
CA GLU A 24 1.65 8.05 1.67
C GLU A 24 2.18 6.63 1.50
N LEU A 25 1.35 5.59 1.72
CA LEU A 25 1.72 4.19 1.41
C LEU A 25 2.20 4.02 -0.03
N CYS A 26 1.52 4.66 -1.00
CA CYS A 26 1.92 4.61 -2.40
C CYS A 26 3.22 5.36 -2.72
N LYS A 27 3.57 6.38 -1.93
CA LYS A 27 4.76 7.23 -2.11
C LYS A 27 5.99 6.75 -1.34
N LYS A 28 5.81 5.93 -0.31
CA LYS A 28 6.89 5.37 0.49
C LYS A 28 7.82 4.49 -0.36
N THR A 29 9.10 4.42 0.01
CA THR A 29 10.07 3.47 -0.58
C THR A 29 9.70 2.05 -0.17
N ASP A 30 10.15 1.03 -0.91
CA ASP A 30 9.80 -0.37 -0.62
C ASP A 30 10.16 -0.78 0.82
N ASP A 31 11.32 -0.37 1.34
CA ASP A 31 11.74 -0.72 2.71
C ASP A 31 10.83 -0.12 3.79
N VAL A 32 10.41 1.14 3.60
CA VAL A 32 9.48 1.84 4.50
C VAL A 32 8.09 1.21 4.42
N LEU A 33 7.63 0.92 3.20
CA LEU A 33 6.35 0.27 2.96
C LEU A 33 6.29 -1.12 3.62
N VAL A 34 7.34 -1.94 3.51
CA VAL A 34 7.40 -3.26 4.17
C VAL A 34 7.35 -3.11 5.69
N THR A 35 8.10 -2.16 6.25
CA THR A 35 8.15 -1.93 7.70
C THR A 35 6.78 -1.52 8.23
N GLU A 36 6.11 -0.60 7.54
CA GLU A 36 4.80 -0.12 7.93
C GLU A 36 3.71 -1.20 7.76
N LEU A 37 3.79 -2.03 6.71
CA LEU A 37 2.88 -3.14 6.52
C LEU A 37 3.03 -4.22 7.61
N GLU A 38 4.25 -4.44 8.10
CA GLU A 38 4.43 -5.31 9.27
C GLU A 38 3.84 -4.68 10.54
N CYS A 39 3.91 -3.36 10.72
CA CYS A 39 3.19 -2.70 11.81
C CYS A 39 1.66 -2.85 11.64
N ILE A 40 1.11 -2.52 10.47
CA ILE A 40 -0.33 -2.61 10.16
C ILE A 40 -0.86 -4.01 10.45
N LYS A 41 -0.12 -5.05 10.06
CA LYS A 41 -0.46 -6.45 10.33
C LYS A 41 -0.71 -6.76 11.81
N HIS A 42 -0.03 -6.08 12.73
CA HIS A 42 -0.22 -6.24 14.18
C HIS A 42 -1.35 -5.38 14.74
N HIS A 43 -1.77 -4.33 14.01
CA HIS A 43 -2.80 -3.39 14.43
C HIS A 43 -4.19 -3.68 13.85
N ILE A 44 -4.28 -4.52 12.82
CA ILE A 44 -5.55 -5.00 12.26
C ILE A 44 -5.96 -6.36 12.85
N THR A 45 -7.25 -6.62 12.82
CA THR A 45 -7.89 -7.84 13.27
C THR A 45 -7.55 -9.02 12.36
N PRO A 46 -7.68 -10.27 12.88
CA PRO A 46 -7.43 -11.47 12.07
C PRO A 46 -8.24 -11.55 10.77
N PRO A 47 -9.54 -11.17 10.72
CA PRO A 47 -10.30 -11.18 9.47
C PRO A 47 -9.75 -10.22 8.41
N VAL A 48 -9.27 -9.04 8.80
CA VAL A 48 -8.66 -8.08 7.86
C VAL A 48 -7.29 -8.58 7.40
N ASN A 49 -6.53 -9.22 8.28
CA ASN A 49 -5.29 -9.90 7.91
C ASN A 49 -5.53 -10.99 6.84
N VAL A 50 -6.57 -11.81 6.99
CA VAL A 50 -6.96 -12.81 5.99
C VAL A 50 -7.35 -12.16 4.67
N ALA A 51 -8.16 -11.10 4.70
CA ALA A 51 -8.53 -10.36 3.48
C ALA A 51 -7.30 -9.79 2.75
N PHE A 52 -6.28 -9.37 3.50
CA PHE A 52 -5.01 -8.92 2.92
C PHE A 52 -4.27 -10.06 2.21
N ASP A 53 -4.20 -11.23 2.85
CA ASP A 53 -3.53 -12.40 2.28
C ASP A 53 -4.29 -12.90 1.03
N ASP A 54 -5.62 -12.85 1.05
CA ASP A 54 -6.46 -13.13 -0.11
C ASP A 54 -6.21 -12.13 -1.25
N ALA A 55 -6.10 -10.84 -0.95
CA ALA A 55 -5.76 -9.81 -1.94
C ALA A 55 -4.38 -10.05 -2.56
N VAL A 56 -3.38 -10.44 -1.76
CA VAL A 56 -2.04 -10.83 -2.23
C VAL A 56 -2.13 -12.00 -3.22
N GLN A 57 -2.90 -13.03 -2.88
CA GLN A 57 -3.09 -14.19 -3.76
C GLN A 57 -3.81 -13.82 -5.06
N GLN A 58 -4.91 -13.07 -4.97
CA GLN A 58 -5.69 -12.65 -6.14
C GLN A 58 -4.89 -11.76 -7.09
N LEU A 59 -4.01 -10.92 -6.55
CA LEU A 59 -3.10 -10.09 -7.33
C LEU A 59 -1.87 -10.84 -7.83
N GLY A 60 -1.66 -12.10 -7.44
CA GLY A 60 -0.47 -12.89 -7.79
C GLY A 60 0.81 -12.21 -7.29
N CYS A 61 0.76 -11.65 -6.09
CA CYS A 61 1.89 -10.99 -5.45
C CYS A 61 2.61 -11.93 -4.47
N PRO A 62 3.93 -11.79 -4.30
CA PRO A 62 4.68 -12.55 -3.31
C PRO A 62 4.43 -12.06 -1.87
N ASP A 63 3.99 -10.81 -1.69
CA ASP A 63 3.80 -10.18 -0.39
C ASP A 63 2.82 -8.99 -0.46
N ARG A 64 2.49 -8.44 0.71
CA ARG A 64 1.55 -7.31 0.86
C ARG A 64 2.09 -6.01 0.26
N ALA A 65 3.39 -5.77 0.26
CA ALA A 65 3.97 -4.58 -0.36
C ALA A 65 3.77 -4.60 -1.87
N CYS A 66 4.00 -5.75 -2.53
CA CYS A 66 3.63 -5.93 -3.94
C CYS A 66 2.14 -5.65 -4.19
N ALA A 67 1.25 -6.17 -3.34
CA ALA A 67 -0.19 -5.99 -3.51
C ALA A 67 -0.57 -4.50 -3.44
N ILE A 68 -0.08 -3.80 -2.42
CA ILE A 68 -0.27 -2.35 -2.29
C ILE A 68 0.32 -1.60 -3.48
N ARG A 69 1.54 -1.94 -3.93
CA ARG A 69 2.14 -1.33 -5.13
C ARG A 69 1.28 -1.50 -6.38
N LYS A 70 0.68 -2.67 -6.58
CA LYS A 70 -0.25 -2.90 -7.70
C LYS A 70 -1.53 -2.08 -7.56
N MET A 71 -2.10 -2.00 -6.36
CA MET A 71 -3.29 -1.16 -6.13
C MET A 71 -2.95 0.34 -6.31
N CYS A 72 -1.77 0.78 -5.88
CA CYS A 72 -1.23 2.13 -6.06
C CYS A 72 -0.92 2.48 -7.52
N ALA A 73 -0.76 1.50 -8.41
CA ALA A 73 -0.60 1.76 -9.84
C ALA A 73 -1.90 2.25 -10.49
N THR A 74 -3.03 2.12 -9.80
CA THR A 74 -4.30 2.75 -10.19
C THR A 74 -4.31 4.21 -9.74
N ASN A 75 -5.06 5.07 -10.44
CA ASN A 75 -5.18 6.48 -10.06
C ASN A 75 -5.96 6.69 -8.74
N ASP A 76 -6.57 5.64 -8.19
CA ASP A 76 -7.41 5.70 -7.00
C ASP A 76 -7.23 4.43 -6.14
N LEU A 77 -6.36 4.54 -5.12
CA LEU A 77 -6.05 3.43 -4.23
C LEU A 77 -7.29 2.95 -3.45
N GLU A 78 -8.16 3.87 -3.01
CA GLU A 78 -9.35 3.49 -2.24
C GLU A 78 -10.32 2.69 -3.13
N ALA A 79 -10.51 3.13 -4.38
CA ALA A 79 -11.27 2.37 -5.36
C ALA A 79 -10.63 0.99 -5.65
N ALA A 80 -9.29 0.91 -5.76
CA ALA A 80 -8.60 -0.36 -5.96
C ALA A 80 -8.74 -1.30 -4.76
N MET A 81 -8.66 -0.77 -3.54
CA MET A 81 -8.86 -1.54 -2.31
C MET A 81 -10.30 -2.04 -2.19
N SER A 82 -11.30 -1.26 -2.64
CA SER A 82 -12.71 -1.66 -2.59
C SER A 82 -13.06 -2.91 -3.41
N ILE A 83 -12.15 -3.35 -4.30
CA ILE A 83 -12.29 -4.60 -5.04
C ILE A 83 -12.04 -5.82 -4.13
N TYR A 84 -11.19 -5.66 -3.11
CA TYR A 84 -10.70 -6.76 -2.27
C TYR A 84 -11.15 -6.67 -0.82
N PHE A 85 -11.49 -5.47 -0.36
CA PHE A 85 -11.82 -5.16 1.03
C PHE A 85 -13.20 -4.52 1.13
N SER A 86 -13.94 -4.83 2.20
CA SER A 86 -15.14 -4.07 2.56
C SER A 86 -14.78 -2.67 3.06
N LYS A 87 -15.77 -1.78 3.15
CA LYS A 87 -15.55 -0.42 3.67
C LYS A 87 -15.05 -0.42 5.11
N GLU A 88 -15.56 -1.33 5.92
CA GLU A 88 -15.17 -1.49 7.33
C GLU A 88 -13.71 -1.95 7.42
N GLN A 89 -13.33 -2.91 6.57
CA GLN A 89 -11.94 -3.39 6.49
C GLN A 89 -11.00 -2.28 6.02
N ILE A 90 -11.41 -1.50 5.00
CA ILE A 90 -10.63 -0.34 4.52
C ILE A 90 -10.43 0.68 5.65
N SER A 91 -11.49 1.01 6.40
CA SER A 91 -11.40 1.92 7.54
C SER A 91 -10.41 1.41 8.60
N GLU A 92 -10.44 0.12 8.90
CA GLU A 92 -9.52 -0.48 9.87
C GLU A 92 -8.07 -0.44 9.39
N ILE A 93 -7.84 -0.64 8.09
CA ILE A 93 -6.51 -0.50 7.47
C ILE A 93 -6.03 0.96 7.53
N HIS A 94 -6.92 1.93 7.29
CA HIS A 94 -6.61 3.36 7.44
C HIS A 94 -6.19 3.71 8.87
N ASP A 95 -6.94 3.26 9.87
CA ASP A 95 -6.65 3.54 11.27
C ASP A 95 -5.31 2.92 11.68
N ALA A 96 -5.06 1.67 11.25
CA ALA A 96 -3.79 1.00 11.47
C ALA A 96 -2.63 1.71 10.77
N ALA A 97 -2.79 2.14 9.52
CA ALA A 97 -1.78 2.89 8.79
C ALA A 97 -1.46 4.23 9.50
N THR A 98 -2.48 4.93 9.98
CA THR A 98 -2.31 6.19 10.73
C THR A 98 -1.56 5.96 12.04
N ALA A 99 -1.83 4.87 12.76
CA ALA A 99 -1.12 4.53 14.00
C ALA A 99 0.34 4.13 13.75
N CYS A 100 0.60 3.48 12.61
CA CYS A 100 1.90 2.94 12.20
C CYS A 100 2.76 3.91 11.40
N ASP A 101 2.25 5.09 11.06
CA ASP A 101 2.97 6.08 10.27
C ASP A 101 4.10 6.72 11.11
N PRO A 102 5.37 6.58 10.70
CA PRO A 102 6.50 7.13 11.44
C PRO A 102 6.63 8.66 11.35
N ASP A 103 5.99 9.29 10.37
CA ASP A 103 6.00 10.73 10.13
C ASP A 103 4.84 11.45 10.85
N VAL A 104 3.81 10.70 11.27
CA VAL A 104 2.84 11.19 12.24
C VAL A 104 3.56 11.30 13.58
N GLN A 105 4.04 12.51 13.88
CA GLN A 105 4.48 12.85 15.22
C GLN A 105 3.29 12.62 16.17
N HIS A 106 3.23 11.44 16.77
CA HIS A 106 2.50 11.23 18.01
C HIS A 106 3.13 12.19 19.00
N GLY A 107 2.50 13.36 19.16
CA GLY A 107 2.87 14.26 20.23
C GLY A 107 2.81 13.45 21.51
N GLU A 108 3.98 13.13 22.06
CA GLU A 108 4.13 12.61 23.40
C GLU A 108 3.65 13.73 24.34
N GLY A 109 2.34 13.81 24.50
CA GLY A 109 1.69 14.57 25.55
C GLY A 109 2.02 13.88 26.86
N HIS A 110 3.02 14.42 27.55
CA HIS A 110 3.26 14.28 28.99
C HIS A 110 1.97 14.22 29.81
#